data_AF-A0AA39I3S3-F1
#
_entry.id   AF-A0AA39I3S3-F1
#
_cell.length_a   1.000
_cell.length_b   1.000
_cell.length_c   1.000
_cell.angle_alpha   90.00
_cell.angle_beta   90.00
_cell.angle_gamma   90.00
#
_symmetry.space_group_name_H-M   'P 1'
#
loop_
_entity.id
_entity.type
_entity.pdbx_description
1 polymer ?
#
loop_
_entity_poly.entity_id
_entity_poly.type
_entity_poly.pdbx_seq_one_letter_code
_entity_poly.pdbx_strand_id
1 'polypeptide(L)'
;MSNYRMFVFVLLVAAFYSASVVTQYAGTKYWTPPWANDTTCPIFRDEILHSLYDRICLFCHEVYSHEYPNMRVECRADCFKSKRFKDCLTLFAPPKKTSG
;
A
#
# COMPACT_ATOMS: atom_id res chain seq x y z
N MET A 1 56.82 -14.99 -9.41
CA MET A 1 55.59 -15.07 -10.24
C MET A 1 54.32 -15.45 -9.45
N SER A 2 54.21 -15.12 -8.15
CA SER A 2 53.03 -15.48 -7.32
C SER A 2 52.12 -14.28 -6.99
N ASN A 3 52.70 -13.11 -6.76
CA ASN A 3 51.95 -11.93 -6.30
C ASN A 3 51.03 -11.33 -7.37
N TYR A 4 51.49 -11.23 -8.63
CA TYR A 4 50.67 -10.65 -9.71
C TYR A 4 49.40 -11.45 -9.99
N ARG A 5 49.48 -12.79 -9.93
CA ARG A 5 48.31 -13.67 -10.10
C ARG A 5 47.32 -13.46 -8.95
N MET A 6 47.81 -13.37 -7.73
CA MET A 6 46.97 -13.12 -6.55
C MET A 6 46.27 -11.74 -6.62
N PHE A 7 46.98 -10.69 -7.04
CA PHE A 7 46.38 -9.38 -7.26
C PHE A 7 45.33 -9.38 -8.36
N VAL A 8 45.56 -10.08 -9.47
CA VAL A 8 44.59 -10.22 -10.56
C VAL A 8 43.33 -10.95 -10.07
N PHE A 9 43.47 -12.02 -9.30
CA PHE A 9 42.32 -12.72 -8.70
C PHE A 9 41.51 -11.82 -7.75
N VAL A 10 42.17 -11.04 -6.89
CA VAL A 10 41.49 -10.12 -5.97
C VAL A 10 40.74 -9.01 -6.73
N LEU A 11 41.35 -8.44 -7.78
CA LEU A 11 40.70 -7.41 -8.60
C LEU A 11 39.50 -7.96 -9.37
N LEU A 12 39.59 -9.17 -9.92
CA LEU A 12 38.48 -9.82 -10.59
C LEU A 12 37.32 -10.08 -9.62
N VAL A 13 37.60 -10.63 -8.44
CA VAL A 13 36.58 -10.86 -7.41
C VAL A 13 35.92 -9.55 -6.97
N ALA A 14 36.69 -8.49 -6.73
CA ALA A 14 36.13 -7.18 -6.37
C ALA A 14 35.23 -6.58 -7.49
N ALA A 15 35.62 -6.75 -8.75
CA ALA A 15 34.82 -6.32 -9.90
C ALA A 15 33.50 -7.13 -10.01
N PHE A 16 33.53 -8.44 -9.78
CA PHE A 16 32.31 -9.28 -9.80
C PHE A 16 31.39 -9.01 -8.59
N TYR A 17 31.95 -8.73 -7.41
CA TYR A 17 31.17 -8.39 -6.22
C TYR A 17 30.43 -7.06 -6.39
N SER A 18 31.08 -6.03 -6.95
CA SER A 18 30.44 -4.72 -7.17
C SER A 18 29.34 -4.76 -8.23
N ALA A 19 29.49 -5.57 -9.29
CA ALA A 19 28.45 -5.73 -10.31
C ALA A 19 27.14 -6.31 -9.75
N SER A 20 27.23 -7.28 -8.82
CA SER A 20 26.06 -7.91 -8.19
C SER A 20 25.35 -6.98 -7.20
N VAL A 21 26.11 -6.14 -6.49
CA VAL A 21 25.57 -5.22 -5.48
C VAL A 21 24.82 -4.05 -6.13
N VAL A 22 25.31 -3.50 -7.24
CA VAL A 22 24.70 -2.34 -7.91
C VAL A 22 23.31 -2.66 -8.48
N THR A 23 23.08 -3.90 -8.93
CA THR A 23 21.75 -4.30 -9.46
C THR A 23 20.64 -4.35 -8.41
N GLN A 24 20.97 -4.46 -7.12
CA GLN A 24 19.94 -4.53 -6.08
C GLN A 24 19.42 -3.15 -5.66
N TYR A 25 20.23 -2.08 -5.81
CA TYR A 25 19.85 -0.72 -5.43
C TYR A 25 19.09 0.05 -6.52
N ALA A 26 19.10 -0.42 -7.77
CA ALA A 26 18.33 0.18 -8.87
C ALA A 26 16.84 -0.24 -8.87
N GLY A 27 16.40 -1.01 -7.87
CA GLY A 27 15.05 -1.55 -7.76
C GLY A 27 14.01 -0.65 -7.09
N THR A 28 14.38 0.50 -6.52
CA THR A 28 13.42 1.45 -5.95
C THR A 28 12.85 2.39 -7.03
N LYS A 29 12.24 1.83 -8.08
CA LYS A 29 11.30 2.64 -8.86
C LYS A 29 10.17 3.04 -7.91
N TYR A 30 10.06 4.34 -7.66
CA TYR A 30 9.02 4.96 -6.83
C TYR A 30 7.65 4.54 -7.38
N TRP A 31 7.01 3.54 -6.76
CA TRP A 31 5.64 3.17 -7.12
C TRP A 31 4.73 4.26 -6.57
N THR A 32 4.18 5.09 -7.46
CA THR A 32 3.15 6.04 -7.07
C THR A 32 1.79 5.34 -7.17
N PRO A 33 1.03 5.29 -6.07
CA PRO A 33 -0.30 4.71 -6.14
C PRO A 33 -1.20 5.50 -7.10
N PRO A 34 -2.19 4.86 -7.75
CA PRO A 34 -3.10 5.53 -8.68
C PRO A 34 -3.84 6.74 -8.07
N TRP A 35 -4.07 6.72 -6.76
CA TRP A 35 -4.71 7.81 -6.01
C TRP A 35 -3.77 8.95 -5.62
N ALA A 36 -2.44 8.79 -5.72
CA ALA A 36 -1.48 9.79 -5.27
C ALA A 36 -1.51 11.09 -6.08
N ASN A 37 -2.04 11.05 -7.30
CA ASN A 37 -2.14 12.21 -8.18
C ASN A 37 -3.50 12.94 -8.08
N ASP A 38 -4.45 12.39 -7.32
CA ASP A 38 -5.75 13.01 -7.11
C ASP A 38 -5.68 14.00 -5.94
N THR A 39 -5.74 15.29 -6.25
CA THR A 39 -5.69 16.37 -5.26
C THR A 39 -7.08 16.80 -4.76
N THR A 40 -8.14 16.23 -5.33
CA THR A 40 -9.53 16.61 -5.09
C THR A 40 -10.04 16.10 -3.74
N CYS A 41 -9.55 14.93 -3.31
CA CYS A 41 -9.91 14.35 -2.02
C CYS A 41 -8.80 14.59 -0.98
N PRO A 42 -9.09 15.31 0.14
CA PRO A 42 -8.10 15.60 1.17
C PRO A 42 -7.45 14.35 1.79
N ILE A 43 -8.17 13.23 1.81
CA ILE A 43 -7.69 11.97 2.41
C ILE A 43 -6.47 11.38 1.69
N PHE A 44 -6.30 11.64 0.39
CA PHE A 44 -5.16 11.11 -0.36
C PHE A 44 -3.82 11.74 0.03
N ARG A 45 -3.84 12.86 0.78
CA ARG A 45 -2.64 13.46 1.38
C ARG A 45 -2.10 12.66 2.56
N ASP A 46 -2.94 11.85 3.18
CA ASP A 46 -2.56 10.94 4.27
C ASP A 46 -2.70 9.50 3.75
N GLU A 47 -1.58 8.95 3.28
CA GLU A 47 -1.53 7.61 2.69
C GLU A 47 -2.00 6.53 3.67
N ILE A 48 -1.66 6.67 4.95
CA ILE A 48 -2.03 5.71 5.99
C ILE A 48 -3.55 5.74 6.19
N LEU A 49 -4.11 6.93 6.34
CA LEU A 49 -5.55 7.11 6.54
C LEU A 49 -6.34 6.64 5.32
N HIS A 50 -5.89 6.98 4.11
CA HIS A 50 -6.48 6.51 2.88
C HIS A 50 -6.47 4.97 2.79
N SER A 51 -5.32 4.35 3.02
CA SER A 51 -5.15 2.89 2.96
C SER A 51 -6.06 2.17 3.97
N LEU A 52 -6.19 2.72 5.18
CA LEU A 52 -7.11 2.20 6.19
C LEU A 52 -8.57 2.25 5.71
N TYR A 53 -9.00 3.38 5.14
CA TYR A 53 -10.36 3.54 4.66
C TYR A 53 -10.64 2.65 3.45
N ASP A 54 -9.66 2.50 2.55
CA ASP A 54 -9.70 1.57 1.43
C ASP A 54 -9.94 0.13 1.89
N ARG A 55 -9.25 -0.26 2.97
CA ARG A 55 -9.35 -1.59 3.59
C ARG A 55 -10.70 -1.82 4.25
N ILE A 56 -11.24 -0.82 4.95
CA ILE A 56 -12.60 -0.87 5.52
C ILE A 56 -13.63 -1.13 4.40
N CYS A 57 -13.55 -0.41 3.29
CA CYS A 57 -14.43 -0.60 2.15
C CYS A 57 -14.28 -1.99 1.51
N LEU A 58 -13.06 -2.53 1.47
CA LEU A 58 -12.80 -3.88 0.95
C LEU A 58 -13.46 -4.96 1.83
N PHE A 59 -13.25 -4.89 3.15
CA PHE A 59 -13.84 -5.85 4.07
C PHE A 59 -15.38 -5.75 4.10
N CYS A 60 -15.92 -4.53 4.05
CA CYS A 60 -17.35 -4.32 3.96
C CYS A 60 -17.93 -4.91 2.66
N HIS A 61 -17.21 -4.78 1.54
CA HIS A 61 -17.61 -5.42 0.29
C HIS A 61 -17.61 -6.94 0.41
N GLU A 62 -16.61 -7.56 1.04
CA GLU A 62 -16.61 -9.02 1.22
C GLU A 62 -17.88 -9.51 1.92
N VAL A 63 -18.28 -8.83 3.00
CA VAL A 63 -19.48 -9.18 3.78
C VAL A 63 -20.78 -8.95 3.01
N TYR A 64 -20.89 -7.82 2.31
CA TYR A 64 -22.14 -7.36 1.70
C TYR A 64 -22.21 -7.54 0.17
N SER A 65 -21.20 -8.14 -0.47
CA SER A 65 -21.11 -8.28 -1.93
C SER A 65 -22.33 -8.99 -2.54
N HIS A 66 -22.92 -9.92 -1.80
CA HIS A 66 -24.10 -10.68 -2.22
C HIS A 66 -25.36 -9.81 -2.33
N GLU A 67 -25.52 -8.80 -1.48
CA GLU A 67 -26.64 -7.84 -1.53
C GLU A 67 -26.29 -6.60 -2.36
N TYR A 68 -25.05 -6.14 -2.27
CA TYR A 68 -24.55 -4.89 -2.84
C TYR A 68 -23.22 -5.14 -3.57
N PRO A 69 -23.26 -5.56 -4.84
CA PRO A 69 -22.05 -5.90 -5.60
C PRO A 69 -21.09 -4.71 -5.78
N ASN A 70 -21.62 -3.49 -5.80
CA ASN A 70 -20.84 -2.25 -5.94
C ASN A 70 -20.40 -1.63 -4.61
N MET A 71 -20.55 -2.34 -3.48
CA MET A 71 -20.29 -1.81 -2.14
C MET A 71 -18.91 -1.14 -2.03
N ARG A 72 -17.87 -1.72 -2.62
CA ARG A 72 -16.50 -1.17 -2.56
C ARG A 72 -16.40 0.21 -3.21
N VAL A 73 -17.07 0.41 -4.33
CA VAL A 73 -17.05 1.67 -5.09
C VAL A 73 -17.92 2.72 -4.40
N GLU A 74 -19.14 2.34 -4.00
CA GLU A 74 -20.05 3.24 -3.27
C GLU A 74 -19.48 3.70 -1.93
N CYS A 75 -18.70 2.83 -1.26
CA CYS A 75 -18.02 3.15 -0.02
C CYS A 75 -16.91 4.21 -0.20
N ARG A 76 -16.20 4.22 -1.33
CA ARG A 76 -15.14 5.21 -1.63
C ARG A 76 -15.67 6.54 -2.14
N ALA A 77 -16.95 6.58 -2.53
CA ALA A 77 -17.58 7.74 -3.12
C ALA A 77 -17.51 8.97 -2.19
N ASP A 78 -17.47 10.16 -2.82
CA ASP A 78 -17.42 11.46 -2.13
C ASP A 78 -16.30 11.52 -1.07
N CYS A 79 -15.10 11.08 -1.45
CA CYS A 79 -13.94 11.05 -0.56
C CYS A 79 -14.21 10.34 0.78
N PHE A 80 -14.87 9.17 0.74
CA PHE A 80 -15.30 8.39 1.91
C PHE A 80 -16.29 9.11 2.83
N LYS A 81 -17.07 10.08 2.33
CA LYS A 81 -18.14 10.74 3.11
C LYS A 81 -19.52 10.14 2.86
N SER A 82 -19.60 9.12 2.00
CA SER A 82 -20.85 8.46 1.64
C SER A 82 -21.54 7.80 2.84
N LYS A 83 -22.87 7.60 2.73
CA LYS A 83 -23.63 6.84 3.72
C LYS A 83 -23.08 5.41 3.85
N ARG A 84 -22.69 4.78 2.73
CA ARG A 84 -22.12 3.43 2.72
C ARG A 84 -20.85 3.34 3.55
N PHE A 85 -19.94 4.33 3.47
CA PHE A 85 -18.74 4.35 4.30
C PHE A 85 -19.09 4.37 5.80
N LYS A 86 -20.03 5.23 6.21
CA LYS A 86 -20.47 5.34 7.60
C LYS A 86 -21.12 4.05 8.08
N ASP A 87 -21.97 3.44 7.25
CA ASP A 87 -22.59 2.15 7.55
C ASP A 87 -21.49 1.07 7.72
N CYS A 88 -20.52 1.00 6.81
CA CYS A 88 -19.39 0.06 6.90
C CYS A 88 -18.55 0.25 8.18
N LEU A 89 -18.34 1.49 8.64
CA LEU A 89 -17.65 1.76 9.90
C LEU A 89 -18.37 1.17 11.12
N THR A 90 -19.71 1.09 11.09
CA THR A 90 -20.47 0.51 12.20
C THR A 90 -20.21 -0.99 12.39
N LEU A 91 -19.81 -1.70 11.33
CA LEU A 91 -19.44 -3.11 11.39
C LEU A 91 -18.18 -3.34 12.24
N PHE A 92 -17.27 -2.38 12.23
CA PHE A 92 -16.00 -2.44 12.96
C PHE A 92 -16.05 -1.68 14.29
N ALA A 93 -17.15 -0.96 14.56
CA ALA A 93 -17.32 -0.22 15.80
C ALA A 93 -17.62 -1.17 16.97
N PRO A 94 -17.07 -0.91 18.17
CA PRO A 94 -17.45 -1.68 19.34
C PRO A 94 -18.95 -1.49 19.62
N PRO A 95 -19.63 -2.51 20.16
CA PRO A 95 -21.04 -2.39 20.53
C PRO A 95 -21.19 -1.25 21.55
N LYS A 96 -22.17 -0.36 21.31
CA LYS A 96 -22.47 0.71 22.26
C LYS A 96 -22.86 0.07 23.59
N LYS A 97 -22.07 0.30 24.64
CA LYS A 97 -22.50 -0.05 26.00
C LYS A 97 -23.71 0.81 26.35
N THR A 98 -24.89 0.22 26.33
CA THR A 98 -26.07 0.80 26.96
C THR A 98 -25.84 0.74 28.47
N SER A 99 -25.32 1.81 29.06
CA SER A 99 -25.42 2.03 30.50
C SER A 99 -26.89 2.33 30.81
N GLY A 100 -27.65 1.26 31.08
CA GLY A 100 -28.96 1.32 31.72
C GLY A 100 -28.80 1.33 33.23
#